data_AF-X0W0X7-F1
#
_entry.id   AF-X0W0X7-F1
#
_cell.length_a   1.000
_cell.length_b   1.000
_cell.length_c   1.000
_cell.angle_alpha   90.00
_cell.angle_beta   90.00
_cell.angle_gamma   90.00
#
_symmetry.space_group_name_H-M   'P 1'
#
loop_
_entity.id
_entity.type
_entity.pdbx_description
1 polymer ?
#
loop_
_entity_poly.entity_id
_entity_poly.type
_entity_poly.pdbx_seq_one_letter_code
_entity_poly.pdbx_strand_id
1 'polypeptide(L)'
;EFALRAVGLPLMLVAAFFLLYALVFRPYIPGRFSHGTFSIKRVAYYLYLTDAGIFGTPLGVSASFVYLFILFGAILNKTGAGKFFIDFATALTGYTRGGPAKAAVVSSGMMGTVSGSSTANTVTTGSFTIPLMKSVGIVRFLLGR
;
A
#
# COMPACT_ATOMS: atom_id res chain seq x y z
N GLU A 1 8.81 6.42 18.16
CA GLU A 1 8.51 4.97 18.05
C GLU A 1 7.21 4.66 17.31
N PHE A 2 6.07 5.31 17.61
CA PHE A 2 4.80 5.06 16.91
C PHE A 2 4.89 5.25 15.37
N ALA A 3 5.59 6.29 14.89
CA ALA A 3 5.78 6.52 13.45
C ALA A 3 6.64 5.43 12.75
N LEU A 4 7.66 4.90 13.45
CA LEU A 4 8.54 3.85 12.91
C LEU A 4 7.82 2.53 12.72
N ARG A 5 6.87 2.21 13.61
CA ARG A 5 6.07 0.97 13.54
C ARG A 5 4.87 1.08 12.60
N ALA A 6 4.31 2.29 12.44
CA ALA A 6 3.09 2.49 11.65
C ALA A 6 3.35 2.79 10.16
N VAL A 7 4.43 3.53 9.83
CA VAL A 7 4.67 4.01 8.45
C VAL A 7 6.02 3.57 7.87
N GLY A 8 6.86 2.98 8.72
CA GLY A 8 8.17 2.45 8.34
C GLY A 8 9.29 3.50 8.39
N LEU A 9 10.51 2.99 8.54
CA LEU A 9 11.77 3.76 8.47
C LEU A 9 11.88 4.70 7.25
N PRO A 10 11.45 4.31 6.03
CA PRO A 10 11.63 5.15 4.85
C PRO A 10 10.95 6.50 4.96
N LEU A 11 9.69 6.55 5.40
CA LEU A 11 8.96 7.83 5.51
C LEU A 11 9.54 8.72 6.61
N MET A 12 9.98 8.12 7.72
CA MET A 12 10.61 8.89 8.79
C MET A 12 11.93 9.53 8.34
N LEU A 13 12.75 8.80 7.58
CA LEU A 13 14.00 9.33 7.03
C LEU A 13 13.74 10.49 6.07
N VAL A 14 12.73 10.37 5.20
CA VAL A 14 12.33 11.44 4.27
C VAL A 14 11.83 12.67 5.05
N ALA A 15 10.94 12.48 6.03
CA ALA A 15 10.44 13.58 6.84
C ALA A 15 11.55 14.29 7.64
N ALA A 16 12.46 13.50 8.25
CA ALA A 16 13.61 14.03 8.96
C ALA A 16 14.55 14.79 8.02
N PHE A 17 14.80 14.28 6.81
CA PHE A 17 15.61 14.95 5.80
C PHE A 17 15.03 16.32 5.43
N PHE A 18 13.72 16.41 5.15
CA PHE A 18 13.07 17.68 4.81
C PHE A 18 12.98 18.65 5.99
N LEU A 19 12.81 18.16 7.22
CA LEU A 19 12.87 18.99 8.42
C LEU A 19 14.28 19.55 8.67
N LEU A 20 15.32 18.72 8.50
CA LEU A 20 16.71 19.15 8.58
C LEU A 20 17.05 20.14 7.46
N TYR A 21 16.54 19.93 6.25
CA TYR A 21 16.67 20.87 5.15
C TYR A 21 16.08 22.25 5.50
N ALA A 22 14.86 22.27 6.03
CA ALA A 22 14.17 23.51 6.42
C ALA A 22 14.82 24.24 7.61
N LEU A 23 15.49 23.51 8.52
CA LEU A 23 16.00 24.07 9.79
C LEU A 23 17.53 24.30 9.80
N VAL A 24 18.32 23.40 9.21
CA VAL A 24 19.78 23.32 9.40
C VAL A 24 20.55 23.78 8.17
N PHE A 25 20.08 23.47 6.96
CA PHE A 25 20.78 23.81 5.72
C PHE A 25 20.66 25.29 5.31
N ARG A 26 20.05 26.12 6.16
CA ARG A 26 19.89 27.58 6.02
C ARG A 26 21.15 28.34 5.58
N PRO A 27 22.35 28.14 6.19
CA PRO A 27 23.53 28.97 5.86
C PRO A 27 24.31 28.49 4.64
N TYR A 28 24.09 27.25 4.19
CA TYR A 28 25.01 26.55 3.27
C TYR A 28 24.45 26.38 1.85
N ILE A 29 23.24 26.87 1.56
CA ILE A 29 22.60 26.77 0.24
C ILE A 29 22.46 28.15 -0.41
N PRO A 30 23.43 28.56 -1.26
CA PRO A 30 23.29 29.72 -2.14
C PRO A 30 22.50 29.35 -3.43
N GLY A 31 21.62 30.23 -3.91
CA GLY A 31 20.90 30.10 -5.18
C GLY A 31 19.37 30.00 -5.07
N ARG A 32 18.69 29.54 -6.14
CA ARG A 32 17.21 29.43 -6.25
C ARG A 32 16.56 28.47 -5.24
N PHE A 33 17.36 27.66 -4.56
CA PHE A 33 16.94 26.80 -3.46
C PHE A 33 17.07 27.46 -2.09
N SER A 34 17.51 28.72 -2.03
CA SER A 34 17.53 29.51 -0.81
C SER A 34 16.11 29.98 -0.48
N HIS A 35 15.64 29.63 0.71
CA HIS A 35 14.31 29.94 1.21
C HIS A 35 14.43 30.92 2.38
N GLY A 36 13.46 31.83 2.54
CA GLY A 36 13.49 32.88 3.56
C GLY A 36 13.60 32.34 4.99
N THR A 37 13.98 33.18 5.95
CA THR A 37 14.15 32.78 7.36
C THR A 37 12.84 32.25 7.96
N PHE A 38 12.67 30.93 7.96
CA PHE A 38 11.60 30.26 8.69
C PHE A 38 12.08 30.01 10.12
N SER A 39 11.53 30.78 11.07
CA SER A 39 11.68 30.46 12.50
C SER A 39 11.05 29.09 12.79
N ILE A 40 11.58 28.35 13.78
CA ILE A 40 10.95 27.13 14.30
C ILE A 40 9.46 27.35 14.61
N LYS A 41 9.12 28.55 15.13
CA LYS A 41 7.72 28.93 15.38
C LYS A 41 6.88 29.00 14.10
N ARG A 42 7.46 29.44 12.99
CA ARG A 42 6.78 29.52 11.69
C ARG A 42 6.64 28.14 11.04
N VAL A 43 7.64 27.26 11.18
CA VAL A 43 7.55 25.87 10.72
C VAL A 43 6.49 25.12 11.51
N ALA A 44 6.47 25.25 12.83
CA ALA A 44 5.44 24.67 13.68
C ALA A 44 4.04 25.21 13.32
N TYR A 45 3.91 26.53 13.11
CA TYR A 45 2.66 27.13 12.66
C TYR A 45 2.19 26.57 11.31
N TYR A 46 3.09 26.43 10.33
CA TYR A 46 2.74 25.88 9.02
C TYR A 46 2.34 24.40 9.08
N LEU A 47 3.00 23.60 9.93
CA LEU A 47 2.71 22.16 10.05
C LEU A 47 1.41 21.88 10.82
N TYR A 48 1.05 22.73 11.79
CA TYR A 48 -0.11 22.50 12.67
C TYR A 48 -1.36 23.30 12.29
N LEU A 49 -1.20 24.57 11.88
CA LEU A 49 -2.31 25.52 11.76
C LEU A 49 -2.69 25.86 10.31
N THR A 50 -1.91 25.42 9.33
CA THR A 50 -2.20 25.66 7.91
C THR A 50 -2.85 24.44 7.26
N ASP A 51 -3.65 24.67 6.22
CA ASP A 51 -4.32 23.61 5.44
C ASP A 51 -3.35 22.70 4.66
N ALA A 52 -2.10 23.14 4.46
CA ALA A 52 -1.02 22.32 3.92
C ALA A 52 -0.29 21.50 5.00
N GLY A 53 -0.65 21.70 6.28
CA GLY A 53 -0.10 20.99 7.41
C GLY A 53 -0.74 19.62 7.64
N ILE A 54 -0.37 18.98 8.73
CA ILE A 54 -0.73 17.59 9.05
C ILE A 54 -2.25 17.42 9.19
N PHE A 55 -2.95 18.42 9.72
CA PHE A 55 -4.39 18.39 9.96
C PHE A 55 -5.25 18.89 8.79
N GLY A 56 -4.62 19.42 7.73
CA GLY A 56 -5.34 20.01 6.62
C GLY A 56 -5.64 19.00 5.52
N THR A 57 -5.22 19.33 4.30
CA THR A 57 -5.42 18.56 3.08
C THR A 57 -5.05 17.07 3.18
N PRO A 58 -3.95 16.64 3.82
CA PRO A 58 -3.64 15.21 3.89
C PRO A 58 -4.63 14.45 4.77
N LEU A 59 -5.06 15.05 5.89
CA LEU A 59 -6.06 14.48 6.79
C LEU A 59 -7.44 14.43 6.10
N GLY A 60 -7.83 15.50 5.42
CA GLY A 60 -9.08 15.58 4.68
C GLY A 60 -9.17 14.53 3.57
N VAL A 61 -8.13 14.42 2.73
CA VAL A 61 -8.06 13.39 1.68
C VAL A 61 -8.07 11.98 2.29
N SER A 62 -7.38 11.78 3.41
CA SER A 62 -7.36 10.49 4.11
C SER A 62 -8.74 10.12 4.65
N ALA A 63 -9.46 11.06 5.26
CA ALA A 63 -10.78 10.83 5.83
C ALA A 63 -11.87 10.64 4.76
N SER A 64 -11.78 11.35 3.63
CA SER A 64 -12.80 11.29 2.57
C SER A 64 -12.60 10.14 1.59
N PHE A 65 -11.36 9.83 1.22
CA PHE A 65 -11.07 8.82 0.19
C PHE A 65 -10.45 7.57 0.77
N VAL A 66 -9.34 7.70 1.50
CA VAL A 66 -8.56 6.55 1.97
C VAL A 66 -9.36 5.71 2.98
N TYR A 67 -10.12 6.35 3.86
CA TYR A 67 -10.98 5.67 4.83
C TYR A 67 -11.97 4.71 4.15
N LEU A 68 -12.64 5.14 3.08
CA LEU A 68 -13.62 4.30 2.38
C LEU A 68 -12.97 3.06 1.76
N PHE A 69 -11.79 3.21 1.15
CA PHE A 69 -11.04 2.07 0.61
C PHE A 69 -10.60 1.09 1.70
N ILE A 70 -10.11 1.60 2.83
CA ILE A 70 -9.72 0.75 3.97
C ILE A 70 -10.95 0.05 4.58
N LEU A 71 -12.05 0.78 4.77
CA LEU A 71 -13.30 0.24 5.33
C LEU A 71 -13.86 -0.86 4.44
N PHE A 72 -13.98 -0.60 3.13
CA PHE A 72 -14.44 -1.58 2.16
C PHE A 72 -13.51 -2.78 2.06
N GLY A 73 -12.19 -2.54 2.04
CA GLY A 73 -11.19 -3.61 2.06
C GLY A 73 -11.28 -4.47 3.33
N ALA A 74 -11.51 -3.87 4.49
CA ALA A 74 -11.69 -4.59 5.75
C ALA A 74 -12.97 -5.44 5.76
N ILE A 75 -14.08 -4.90 5.24
CA ILE A 75 -15.35 -5.63 5.10
C ILE A 75 -15.17 -6.82 4.14
N LEU A 76 -14.52 -6.64 3.00
CA LEU A 76 -14.25 -7.73 2.04
C LEU A 76 -13.35 -8.81 2.62
N ASN A 77 -12.34 -8.41 3.40
CA ASN A 77 -11.47 -9.36 4.09
C ASN A 77 -12.28 -10.17 5.12
N LYS A 78 -13.11 -9.51 5.93
CA LYS A 78 -13.93 -10.17 6.96
C LYS A 78 -15.06 -11.04 6.41
N THR A 79 -15.66 -10.65 5.28
CA THR A 79 -16.74 -11.42 4.62
C THR A 79 -16.22 -12.64 3.86
N GLY A 80 -14.90 -12.83 3.78
CA GLY A 80 -14.31 -13.95 3.03
C GLY A 80 -14.37 -13.75 1.51
N ALA A 81 -14.56 -12.52 1.03
CA ALA A 81 -14.64 -12.22 -0.39
C ALA A 81 -13.36 -12.64 -1.15
N GLY A 82 -12.21 -12.69 -0.47
CA GLY A 82 -10.98 -13.24 -1.06
C GLY A 82 -11.11 -14.68 -1.53
N LYS A 83 -11.84 -15.51 -0.78
CA LYS A 83 -12.14 -16.88 -1.19
C LYS A 83 -13.18 -16.90 -2.33
N PHE A 84 -14.21 -16.05 -2.25
CA PHE A 84 -15.19 -15.87 -3.32
C PHE A 84 -14.54 -15.51 -4.67
N PHE A 85 -13.58 -14.58 -4.70
CA PHE A 85 -12.90 -14.20 -5.95
C PHE A 85 -12.07 -15.35 -6.53
N ILE A 86 -11.48 -16.17 -5.68
CA ILE A 86 -10.69 -17.34 -6.11
C ILE A 86 -11.60 -18.45 -6.61
N ASP A 87 -12.71 -18.72 -5.92
CA ASP A 87 -13.68 -19.71 -6.33
C ASP A 87 -14.37 -19.27 -7.64
N PHE A 88 -14.68 -17.99 -7.80
CA PHE A 88 -15.21 -17.40 -9.03
C PHE A 88 -14.22 -17.51 -10.19
N ALA A 89 -12.96 -17.13 -9.98
CA ALA A 89 -11.91 -17.28 -10.98
C ALA A 89 -11.68 -18.75 -11.37
N THR A 90 -11.73 -19.66 -10.39
CA THR A 90 -11.59 -21.11 -10.60
C THR A 90 -12.78 -21.68 -11.36
N ALA A 91 -14.00 -21.23 -11.09
CA ALA A 91 -15.18 -21.61 -11.88
C ALA A 91 -15.07 -21.11 -13.33
N LEU A 92 -14.51 -19.91 -13.53
CA LEU A 92 -14.36 -19.31 -14.85
C LEU A 92 -13.24 -19.95 -15.70
N THR A 93 -12.14 -20.41 -15.08
CA THR A 93 -10.96 -20.88 -15.82
C THR A 93 -10.59 -22.34 -15.57
N GLY A 94 -11.16 -22.99 -14.56
CA GLY A 94 -10.77 -24.31 -14.07
C GLY A 94 -10.91 -25.44 -15.10
N TYR A 95 -11.86 -25.32 -16.02
CA TYR A 95 -12.07 -26.29 -17.11
C TYR A 95 -11.04 -26.15 -18.26
N THR A 96 -10.22 -25.10 -18.26
CA THR A 96 -9.24 -24.86 -19.33
C THR A 96 -7.91 -25.55 -19.03
N ARG A 97 -7.12 -25.85 -20.08
CA ARG A 97 -5.71 -26.26 -19.90
C ARG A 97 -4.95 -25.17 -19.14
N GLY A 98 -4.31 -25.54 -18.03
CA GLY A 98 -3.67 -24.62 -17.08
C GLY A 98 -4.65 -23.84 -16.20
N GLY A 99 -5.89 -24.31 -16.05
CA GLY A 99 -6.98 -23.64 -15.33
C GLY A 99 -6.63 -23.09 -13.95
N PRO A 100 -5.90 -23.81 -13.08
CA PRO A 100 -5.47 -23.30 -11.77
C PRO A 100 -4.49 -22.13 -11.85
N ALA A 101 -3.59 -22.13 -12.85
CA ALA A 101 -2.65 -21.03 -13.06
C ALA A 101 -3.37 -19.78 -13.59
N LYS A 102 -4.33 -19.96 -14.49
CA LYS A 102 -5.18 -18.87 -15.00
C LYS A 102 -6.10 -18.30 -13.91
N ALA A 103 -6.66 -19.17 -13.05
CA ALA A 103 -7.48 -18.77 -11.91
C ALA A 103 -6.68 -17.89 -10.95
N ALA A 104 -5.40 -18.20 -10.73
CA ALA A 104 -4.52 -17.40 -9.90
C ALA A 104 -4.27 -15.99 -10.46
N VAL A 105 -4.06 -15.87 -11.79
CA VAL A 105 -3.86 -14.56 -12.43
C VAL A 105 -5.15 -13.72 -12.38
N VAL A 106 -6.29 -14.31 -12.73
CA VAL A 106 -7.58 -13.61 -12.73
C VAL A 106 -7.98 -13.19 -11.32
N SER A 107 -7.88 -14.09 -10.33
CA SER A 107 -8.15 -13.76 -8.94
C SER A 107 -7.19 -12.73 -8.38
N SER A 108 -5.90 -12.76 -8.71
CA SER A 108 -4.95 -11.71 -8.30
C SER A 108 -5.28 -10.36 -8.92
N GLY A 109 -5.77 -10.32 -10.16
CA GLY A 109 -6.29 -9.12 -10.80
C GLY A 109 -7.48 -8.54 -10.03
N MET A 110 -8.48 -9.37 -9.72
CA MET A 110 -9.65 -8.97 -8.93
C MET A 110 -9.29 -8.55 -7.51
N MET A 111 -8.35 -9.24 -6.87
CA MET A 111 -7.89 -8.88 -5.53
C MET A 111 -7.06 -7.59 -5.53
N GLY A 112 -6.36 -7.33 -6.63
CA GLY A 112 -5.58 -6.10 -6.83
C GLY A 112 -6.44 -4.86 -7.01
N THR A 113 -7.59 -4.97 -7.69
CA THR A 113 -8.53 -3.83 -7.84
C THR A 113 -9.16 -3.44 -6.50
N VAL A 114 -9.34 -4.41 -5.60
CA VAL A 114 -9.94 -4.20 -4.29
C VAL A 114 -8.91 -3.76 -3.25
N SER A 115 -7.75 -4.41 -3.18
CA SER A 115 -6.79 -4.16 -2.11
C SER A 115 -6.04 -2.83 -2.28
N GLY A 116 -5.90 -2.34 -3.52
CA GLY A 116 -5.10 -1.16 -3.84
C GLY A 116 -3.62 -1.27 -3.46
N SER A 117 -3.17 -2.45 -3.02
CA SER A 117 -1.85 -2.69 -2.46
C SER A 117 -1.26 -4.00 -2.99
N SER A 118 -0.08 -3.90 -3.59
CA SER A 118 0.64 -5.04 -4.16
C SER A 118 1.05 -6.04 -3.07
N THR A 119 1.54 -5.57 -1.93
CA THR A 119 1.92 -6.44 -0.80
C THR A 119 0.71 -7.14 -0.20
N ALA A 120 -0.42 -6.45 -0.03
CA ALA A 120 -1.64 -7.07 0.46
C ALA A 120 -2.18 -8.12 -0.53
N ASN A 121 -2.16 -7.82 -1.83
CA ASN A 121 -2.59 -8.75 -2.87
C ASN A 121 -1.73 -10.04 -2.87
N THR A 122 -0.41 -9.93 -2.82
CA THR A 122 0.48 -11.11 -2.80
C THR A 122 0.27 -11.96 -1.56
N VAL A 123 0.13 -11.35 -0.38
CA VAL A 123 -0.09 -12.11 0.87
C VAL A 123 -1.45 -12.81 0.85
N THR A 124 -2.51 -12.13 0.45
CA THR A 124 -3.84 -12.73 0.42
C THR A 124 -3.97 -13.75 -0.71
N THR A 125 -3.72 -13.37 -1.96
CA THR A 125 -3.86 -14.28 -3.11
C THR A 125 -2.87 -15.44 -3.04
N GLY A 126 -1.63 -15.19 -2.61
CA GLY A 126 -0.60 -16.23 -2.47
C GLY A 126 -0.99 -17.31 -1.45
N SER A 127 -1.62 -16.92 -0.34
CA SER A 127 -2.06 -17.86 0.69
C SER A 127 -3.07 -18.91 0.19
N PHE A 128 -3.84 -18.56 -0.84
CA PHE A 128 -4.83 -19.46 -1.44
C PHE A 128 -4.36 -20.11 -2.76
N THR A 129 -3.60 -19.39 -3.59
CA THR A 129 -3.16 -19.89 -4.90
C THR A 129 -1.98 -20.86 -4.80
N ILE A 130 -1.09 -20.70 -3.82
CA ILE A 130 0.05 -21.63 -3.64
C ILE A 130 -0.44 -23.05 -3.29
N PRO A 131 -1.34 -23.26 -2.30
CA PRO A 131 -1.91 -24.58 -2.04
C PRO A 131 -2.67 -25.15 -3.24
N LEU A 132 -3.44 -24.31 -3.95
CA LEU A 132 -4.16 -24.70 -5.17
C LEU A 132 -3.19 -25.21 -6.25
N MET A 133 -2.12 -24.48 -6.57
CA MET A 133 -1.13 -24.92 -7.57
C MET A 133 -0.38 -26.19 -7.15
N LYS A 134 -0.17 -26.38 -5.85
CA LYS A 134 0.43 -27.62 -5.30
C LYS A 134 -0.52 -28.81 -5.43
N SER A 135 -1.82 -28.64 -5.18
CA SER A 135 -2.79 -29.74 -5.26
C SER A 135 -2.96 -30.26 -6.69
N VAL A 136 -2.76 -29.40 -7.70
CA VAL A 136 -2.87 -29.78 -9.12
C VAL A 136 -1.53 -30.22 -9.73
N GLY A 137 -0.47 -30.35 -8.91
CA GLY A 137 0.83 -30.87 -9.34
C GLY A 137 1.70 -29.92 -10.17
N ILE A 138 1.25 -28.69 -10.44
CA ILE A 138 1.98 -27.70 -11.26
C ILE A 138 3.36 -27.39 -10.66
N VAL A 139 3.46 -27.30 -9.33
CA VAL A 139 4.74 -27.05 -8.64
C VAL A 139 5.72 -28.21 -8.83
N ARG A 140 5.22 -29.45 -8.95
CA ARG A 140 6.03 -30.65 -9.17
C ARG A 140 6.59 -30.68 -10.59
N PHE A 141 5.71 -30.37 -11.56
CA PHE A 141 6.06 -30.20 -12.97
C PHE A 141 7.13 -29.12 -13.19
N LEU A 142 7.02 -27.96 -12.55
CA LEU A 142 8.03 -26.89 -12.64
C LEU A 142 9.37 -27.25 -11.98
N LEU A 143 9.36 -28.11 -10.96
CA LEU A 143 10.56 -28.60 -10.29
C LEU A 143 11.20 -29.81 -10.98
N GLY A 144 10.68 -30.25 -12.14
CA GLY A 144 11.21 -31.37 -12.91
C GLY A 144 11.13 -32.71 -12.16
N ARG A 145 10.17 -32.87 -11.24
CA ARG A 145 9.97 -34.09 -10.43
C ARG A 145 8.57 -34.66 -10.57
#